data_AF-A0A429RRE5-F1
#
_entry.id   AF-A0A429RRE5-F1
#
_cell.length_a   1.000
_cell.length_b   1.000
_cell.length_c   1.000
_cell.angle_alpha   90.00
_cell.angle_beta   90.00
_cell.angle_gamma   90.00
#
_symmetry.space_group_name_H-M   'P 1'
#
loop_
_entity.id
_entity.type
_entity.pdbx_description
1 polymer ?
#
loop_
_entity_poly.entity_id
_entity_poly.type
_entity_poly.pdbx_seq_one_letter_code
_entity_poly.pdbx_strand_id
1 'polypeptide(L)'
;MSARWESLKNRATLCLLAVALAAGVFFIVGSASQQPSGWGAAYAFGSPARLQLPGRCGTETLSGGRGTVVCERTTWTVDGETHQGALYAYADQIERSSGSLAFKGEAHVLGDRAYGEPETWLSFVHLGALTLAAVGLLGLLGSVVVALLPGRR
;
A
#
# COMPACT_ATOMS: atom_id res chain seq x y z
N MET A 1 0.98 18.02 39.45
CA MET A 1 1.79 17.30 38.43
C MET A 1 1.18 15.97 38.00
N SER A 2 0.50 15.21 38.89
CA SER A 2 -0.11 13.90 38.58
C SER A 2 -1.16 13.92 37.46
N ALA A 3 -2.14 14.83 37.48
CA ALA A 3 -3.23 14.86 36.50
C ALA A 3 -2.78 15.14 35.05
N ARG A 4 -1.77 16.00 34.87
CA ARG A 4 -1.20 16.31 33.55
C ARG A 4 -0.42 15.13 32.97
N TRP A 5 0.31 14.41 33.84
CA TRP A 5 1.04 13.20 33.47
C TRP A 5 0.11 12.03 33.09
N GLU A 6 -0.93 11.80 33.89
CA GLU A 6 -2.00 10.83 33.60
C GLU A 6 -2.67 11.10 32.24
N SER A 7 -2.99 12.36 31.95
CA SER A 7 -3.59 12.75 30.67
C SER A 7 -2.67 12.49 29.47
N LEU A 8 -1.37 12.79 29.60
CA LEU A 8 -0.38 12.50 28.57
C LEU A 8 -0.21 11.01 28.33
N LYS A 9 -0.15 10.20 29.41
CA LYS A 9 -0.06 8.76 29.32
C LYS A 9 -1.28 8.16 28.62
N ASN A 10 -2.49 8.62 28.95
CA ASN A 10 -3.72 8.16 28.30
C ASN A 10 -3.74 8.51 26.81
N ARG A 11 -3.35 9.74 26.43
CA ARG A 11 -3.24 10.13 25.02
C ARG A 11 -2.22 9.29 24.26
N ALA A 12 -1.02 9.11 24.82
CA ALA A 12 0.02 8.29 24.20
C ALA A 12 -0.43 6.83 24.04
N THR A 13 -1.13 6.28 25.04
CA THR A 13 -1.68 4.92 24.99
C THR A 13 -2.73 4.80 23.88
N LEU A 14 -3.67 5.74 23.79
CA LEU A 14 -4.68 5.75 22.74
C LEU A 14 -4.07 5.88 21.34
N CYS A 15 -3.05 6.73 21.17
CA CYS A 15 -2.34 6.85 19.90
C CYS A 15 -1.59 5.56 19.54
N LEU A 16 -0.92 4.91 20.50
CA LEU A 16 -0.26 3.62 20.26
C LEU A 16 -1.27 2.54 19.85
N LEU A 17 -2.42 2.45 20.53
CA LEU A 17 -3.47 1.52 20.17
C LEU A 17 -4.01 1.79 18.77
N ALA A 18 -4.25 3.06 18.42
CA ALA A 18 -4.70 3.44 17.08
C ALA A 18 -3.67 3.04 16.00
N VAL A 19 -2.37 3.29 16.22
CA VAL A 19 -1.30 2.87 15.29
C VAL A 19 -1.23 1.35 15.18
N ALA A 20 -1.30 0.62 16.30
CA ALA A 20 -1.26 -0.84 16.31
C ALA A 20 -2.45 -1.46 15.58
N LEU A 21 -3.65 -0.94 15.80
CA LEU A 21 -4.86 -1.37 15.10
C LEU A 21 -4.77 -1.05 13.60
N ALA A 22 -4.34 0.15 13.23
CA ALA A 22 -4.17 0.53 11.83
C ALA A 22 -3.15 -0.36 11.11
N ALA A 23 -2.01 -0.64 11.74
CA ALA A 23 -1.01 -1.58 11.22
C ALA A 23 -1.60 -2.99 11.09
N GLY A 24 -2.29 -3.47 12.13
CA GLY A 24 -2.98 -4.77 12.12
C GLY A 24 -3.94 -4.89 10.95
N VAL A 25 -4.83 -3.92 10.74
CA VAL A 25 -5.77 -3.89 9.61
C VAL A 25 -5.02 -3.86 8.27
N PHE A 26 -4.00 -3.02 8.13
CA PHE A 26 -3.22 -2.90 6.89
C PHE A 26 -2.58 -4.24 6.48
N PHE A 27 -1.95 -4.94 7.43
CA PHE A 27 -1.30 -6.23 7.15
C PHE A 27 -2.30 -7.39 7.04
N ILE A 28 -3.34 -7.43 7.88
CA ILE A 28 -4.37 -8.48 7.82
C ILE A 28 -5.07 -8.43 6.47
N VAL A 29 -5.48 -7.25 6.00
CA VAL A 29 -6.17 -7.11 4.72
C VAL A 29 -5.28 -7.54 3.56
N GLY A 30 -4.00 -7.14 3.55
CA GLY A 30 -3.03 -7.63 2.55
C GLY A 30 -2.85 -9.15 2.60
N SER A 31 -2.72 -9.73 3.80
CA SER A 31 -2.51 -11.18 3.96
C SER A 31 -3.77 -12.02 3.68
N ALA A 32 -4.95 -11.52 4.04
CA ALA A 32 -6.22 -12.22 3.91
C ALA A 32 -6.71 -12.28 2.46
N SER A 33 -6.36 -11.28 1.64
CA SER A 33 -6.66 -11.31 0.21
C SER A 33 -5.58 -11.98 -0.63
N GLN A 34 -4.49 -12.51 -0.02
CA GLN A 34 -3.31 -13.03 -0.73
C GLN A 34 -2.80 -12.06 -1.82
N GLN A 35 -3.07 -10.76 -1.64
CA GLN A 35 -2.65 -9.69 -2.50
C GLN A 35 -1.41 -9.03 -1.90
N PRO A 36 -0.58 -8.34 -2.69
CA PRO A 36 0.53 -7.57 -2.15
C PRO A 36 0.02 -6.58 -1.08
N SER A 37 0.57 -6.66 0.13
CA SER A 37 0.25 -5.73 1.20
C SER A 37 0.49 -4.29 0.73
N GLY A 38 -0.50 -3.42 0.90
CA GLY A 38 -0.39 -2.03 0.47
C GLY A 38 -0.63 -1.78 -1.01
N TRP A 39 -1.07 -2.76 -1.81
CA TRP A 39 -1.37 -2.58 -3.24
C TRP A 39 -2.28 -1.36 -3.49
N GLY A 40 -3.38 -1.25 -2.75
CA GLY A 40 -4.30 -0.11 -2.85
C GLY A 40 -3.62 1.26 -2.68
N ALA A 41 -2.74 1.38 -1.69
CA ALA A 41 -1.98 2.61 -1.47
C ALA A 41 -0.89 2.83 -2.53
N ALA A 42 -0.20 1.76 -2.92
CA ALA A 42 0.85 1.82 -3.93
C ALA A 42 0.32 2.25 -5.29
N TYR A 43 -0.89 1.80 -5.65
CA TYR A 43 -1.60 2.27 -6.82
C TYR A 43 -2.00 3.75 -6.67
N ALA A 44 -2.58 4.14 -5.55
CA ALA A 44 -3.04 5.53 -5.33
C ALA A 44 -1.91 6.58 -5.31
N PHE A 45 -0.71 6.21 -4.87
CA PHE A 45 0.47 7.10 -4.83
C PHE A 45 1.43 6.90 -6.00
N GLY A 46 1.18 5.90 -6.86
CA GLY A 46 2.04 5.61 -8.00
C GLY A 46 1.85 6.64 -9.12
N SER A 47 2.80 6.63 -10.05
CA SER A 47 2.69 7.40 -11.30
C SER A 47 2.10 6.54 -12.40
N PRO A 48 1.17 7.05 -13.24
CA PRO A 48 0.63 6.28 -14.34
C PRO A 48 1.73 5.92 -15.33
N ALA A 49 1.80 4.66 -15.75
CA ALA A 49 2.83 4.17 -16.65
C ALA A 49 2.26 3.20 -17.69
N ARG A 50 2.85 3.21 -18.88
CA ARG A 50 2.59 2.19 -19.90
C ARG A 50 3.57 1.04 -19.72
N LEU A 51 3.04 -0.18 -19.72
CA LEU A 51 3.82 -1.39 -19.49
C LEU A 51 4.06 -2.15 -20.79
N GLN A 52 5.21 -2.80 -20.86
CA GLN A 52 5.49 -3.87 -21.80
C GLN A 52 5.70 -5.15 -21.01
N LEU A 53 4.78 -6.09 -21.19
CA LEU A 53 4.79 -7.34 -20.45
C LEU A 53 5.85 -8.31 -21.03
N PRO A 54 6.46 -9.14 -20.18
CA PRO A 54 7.24 -10.28 -20.63
C PRO A 54 6.36 -11.30 -21.38
N GLY A 55 6.98 -12.25 -22.10
CA GLY A 55 6.25 -13.34 -22.76
C GLY A 55 5.58 -14.34 -21.79
N ARG A 56 5.83 -14.23 -20.48
CA ARG A 56 5.25 -15.08 -19.44
C ARG A 56 5.09 -14.33 -18.11
N CYS A 57 3.99 -14.57 -17.42
CA CYS A 57 3.77 -14.13 -16.04
C CYS A 57 3.59 -15.36 -15.15
N GLY A 58 4.02 -15.28 -13.90
CA GLY A 58 3.64 -16.24 -12.87
C GLY A 58 2.18 -15.98 -12.48
N THR A 59 1.39 -17.05 -12.38
CA THR A 59 0.00 -16.96 -11.92
C THR A 59 -0.09 -17.54 -10.52
N GLU A 60 -0.59 -16.75 -9.57
CA GLU A 60 -0.98 -17.23 -8.26
C GLU A 60 -2.51 -17.24 -8.21
N THR A 61 -3.09 -18.44 -8.26
CA THR A 61 -4.55 -18.61 -8.25
C THR A 61 -5.08 -18.45 -6.84
N LEU A 62 -5.97 -17.47 -6.63
CA LEU A 62 -6.62 -17.21 -5.35
C LEU A 62 -7.88 -18.06 -5.17
N SER A 63 -8.10 -18.56 -3.96
CA SER A 63 -9.41 -19.06 -3.51
C SER A 63 -10.39 -17.89 -3.39
N GLY A 64 -11.41 -17.82 -4.27
CA GLY A 64 -12.39 -16.71 -4.26
C GLY A 64 -12.75 -16.13 -5.62
N GLY A 65 -12.13 -16.60 -6.71
CA GLY A 65 -12.64 -16.44 -8.08
C GLY A 65 -11.86 -15.51 -9.00
N ARG A 66 -10.94 -14.68 -8.48
CA ARG A 66 -10.09 -13.79 -9.30
C ARG A 66 -8.62 -14.06 -9.01
N GLY A 67 -7.88 -14.54 -10.01
CA GLY A 67 -6.45 -14.83 -9.87
C GLY A 67 -5.62 -13.54 -9.84
N THR A 68 -4.51 -13.55 -9.11
CA THR A 68 -3.47 -12.53 -9.19
C THR A 68 -2.31 -13.05 -10.03
N VAL A 69 -1.59 -12.15 -10.66
CA VAL A 69 -0.46 -12.48 -11.52
C VAL A 69 0.71 -11.57 -11.20
N VAL A 70 1.90 -12.15 -11.27
CA VAL A 70 3.17 -11.44 -11.16
C VAL A 70 3.91 -11.58 -12.47
N CYS A 71 4.08 -10.47 -13.18
CA CYS A 71 4.87 -10.42 -14.40
C CYS A 71 6.26 -9.85 -14.08
N GLU A 72 7.20 -10.76 -13.78
CA GLU A 72 8.61 -10.40 -13.58
C GLU A 72 9.23 -9.84 -14.86
N ARG A 73 10.17 -8.90 -14.72
CA ARG A 73 10.87 -8.26 -15.85
C ARG A 73 9.95 -7.45 -16.77
N THR A 74 8.81 -7.00 -16.26
CA THR A 74 7.97 -6.00 -16.94
C THR A 74 8.76 -4.72 -17.08
N THR A 75 8.70 -4.10 -18.25
CA THR A 75 9.35 -2.81 -18.52
C THR A 75 8.32 -1.70 -18.60
N TRP A 76 8.71 -0.51 -18.17
CA TRP A 76 7.89 0.70 -18.24
C TRP A 76 8.75 1.93 -18.43
N THR A 77 8.13 3.00 -18.90
CA THR A 77 8.82 4.29 -19.12
C THR A 77 8.15 5.37 -18.30
N VAL A 78 8.93 6.07 -17.49
CA VAL A 78 8.52 7.25 -16.71
C VAL A 78 9.57 8.33 -16.95
N ASP A 79 9.13 9.56 -17.24
CA ASP A 79 10.01 10.72 -17.43
C ASP A 79 11.15 10.52 -18.45
N GLY A 80 10.92 9.67 -19.46
CA GLY A 80 11.89 9.36 -20.50
C GLY A 80 12.91 8.27 -20.14
N GLU A 81 12.90 7.79 -18.89
CA GLU A 81 13.73 6.68 -18.44
C GLU A 81 12.95 5.37 -18.51
N THR A 82 13.61 4.32 -19.01
CA THR A 82 13.04 2.97 -19.04
C THR A 82 13.50 2.20 -17.82
N HIS A 83 12.54 1.68 -17.08
CA HIS A 83 12.74 0.87 -15.90
C HIS A 83 12.26 -0.55 -16.14
N GLN A 84 12.70 -1.46 -15.28
CA GLN A 84 12.30 -2.85 -15.30
C GLN A 84 12.07 -3.35 -13.88
N GLY A 85 11.01 -4.15 -13.69
CA GLY A 85 10.73 -4.78 -12.41
C GLY A 85 9.52 -5.70 -12.47
N ALA A 86 8.84 -5.86 -11.34
CA ALA A 86 7.68 -6.74 -11.23
C ALA A 86 6.37 -5.95 -11.39
N LEU A 87 5.46 -6.47 -12.21
CA LEU A 87 4.06 -6.04 -12.23
C LEU A 87 3.24 -6.98 -11.35
N TYR A 88 2.45 -6.41 -10.44
CA TYR A 88 1.38 -7.09 -9.71
C TYR A 88 0.03 -6.66 -10.28
N ALA A 89 -0.76 -7.61 -10.77
CA ALA A 89 -2.05 -7.32 -11.40
C ALA A 89 -3.06 -8.44 -11.14
N TYR A 90 -4.32 -8.21 -11.49
CA TYR A 90 -5.28 -9.30 -11.61
C TYR A 90 -5.10 -10.03 -12.95
N ALA A 91 -5.36 -11.33 -12.97
CA ALA A 91 -5.19 -12.18 -14.15
C ALA A 91 -6.06 -11.73 -15.33
N ASP A 92 -7.23 -11.16 -15.07
CA ASP A 92 -8.16 -10.63 -16.08
C ASP A 92 -7.68 -9.31 -16.71
N GLN A 93 -6.69 -8.65 -16.12
CA GLN A 93 -6.02 -7.49 -16.69
C GLN A 93 -4.92 -7.89 -17.69
N ILE A 94 -4.60 -9.19 -17.80
CA ILE A 94 -3.63 -9.72 -18.76
C ILE A 94 -4.36 -10.41 -19.90
N GLU A 95 -4.19 -9.88 -21.11
CA GLU A 95 -4.59 -10.56 -22.33
C GLU A 95 -3.45 -11.36 -22.91
N ARG A 96 -3.79 -12.49 -23.52
CA ARG A 96 -2.90 -13.15 -24.48
C ARG A 96 -3.44 -12.91 -25.88
N SER A 97 -2.69 -12.16 -26.69
CA SER A 97 -3.00 -11.89 -28.08
C SER A 97 -1.82 -12.25 -28.98
N SER A 98 -2.06 -13.08 -29.99
CA SER A 98 -1.06 -13.45 -31.02
C SER A 98 0.31 -13.92 -30.47
N GLY A 99 0.30 -14.66 -29.37
CA GLY A 99 1.51 -15.19 -28.72
C GLY A 99 2.25 -14.19 -27.81
N SER A 100 1.74 -12.97 -27.66
CA SER A 100 2.25 -11.93 -26.76
C SER A 100 1.27 -11.68 -25.60
N LEU A 101 1.80 -11.24 -24.46
CA LEU A 101 0.98 -10.76 -23.34
C LEU A 101 0.79 -9.25 -23.47
N ALA A 102 -0.43 -8.79 -23.25
CA ALA A 102 -0.77 -7.38 -23.21
C ALA A 102 -1.50 -7.03 -21.91
N PHE A 103 -1.19 -5.86 -21.34
CA PHE A 103 -1.87 -5.34 -20.17
C PHE A 103 -3.05 -4.47 -20.62
N LYS A 104 -4.27 -4.76 -20.13
CA LYS A 104 -5.49 -4.04 -20.53
C LYS A 104 -5.85 -2.86 -19.64
N GLY A 105 -5.26 -2.77 -18.45
CA GLY A 105 -5.63 -1.78 -17.44
C GLY A 105 -4.78 -0.52 -17.48
N GLU A 106 -5.04 0.36 -16.52
CA GLU A 106 -4.10 1.39 -16.11
C GLU A 106 -3.14 0.80 -15.07
N ALA A 107 -1.85 1.08 -15.23
CA ALA A 107 -0.82 0.66 -14.29
C ALA A 107 -0.17 1.87 -13.66
N HIS A 108 0.10 1.74 -12.37
CA HIS A 108 0.76 2.76 -11.58
C HIS A 108 2.08 2.20 -11.06
N VAL A 109 3.16 2.98 -11.17
CA VAL A 109 4.48 2.56 -10.72
C VAL A 109 4.89 3.31 -9.47
N LEU A 110 5.47 2.58 -8.52
CA LEU A 110 5.98 3.11 -7.28
C LEU A 110 7.28 2.38 -6.92
N GLY A 111 8.40 3.08 -7.04
CA GLY A 111 9.73 2.48 -6.94
C GLY A 111 9.97 1.47 -8.07
N ASP A 112 10.49 0.29 -7.73
CA ASP A 112 10.86 -0.76 -8.70
C ASP A 112 9.71 -1.71 -9.06
N ARG A 113 8.46 -1.28 -8.82
CA ARG A 113 7.26 -2.12 -8.97
C ARG A 113 6.17 -1.38 -9.72
N ALA A 114 5.45 -2.13 -10.54
CA ALA A 114 4.23 -1.72 -11.19
C ALA A 114 3.03 -2.42 -10.55
N TYR A 115 1.91 -1.71 -10.50
CA TYR A 115 0.67 -2.16 -9.88
C TYR A 115 -0.47 -1.94 -10.88
N GLY A 116 -1.18 -3.01 -11.23
CA GLY A 116 -2.45 -2.91 -11.92
C GLY A 116 -3.54 -2.36 -10.99
N GLU A 117 -4.69 -2.02 -11.55
CA GLU A 117 -5.80 -1.47 -10.76
C GLU A 117 -6.30 -2.48 -9.71
N PRO A 118 -6.23 -2.14 -8.41
CA PRO A 118 -6.78 -2.97 -7.34
C PRO A 118 -8.30 -2.81 -7.25
N GLU A 119 -8.98 -3.68 -6.49
CA GLU A 119 -10.38 -3.43 -6.14
C GLU A 119 -10.52 -2.14 -5.31
N THR A 120 -11.54 -1.34 -5.62
CA THR A 120 -11.71 0.01 -5.03
C THR A 120 -11.76 -0.02 -3.50
N TRP A 121 -12.40 -1.04 -2.90
CA TRP A 121 -12.47 -1.19 -1.45
C TRP A 121 -11.09 -1.40 -0.82
N LEU A 122 -10.17 -2.09 -1.52
CA LEU A 122 -8.80 -2.33 -1.05
C LEU A 122 -8.02 -1.02 -0.98
N SER A 123 -8.21 -0.11 -1.95
CA SER A 123 -7.64 1.24 -1.93
C SER A 123 -8.15 2.04 -0.73
N PHE A 124 -9.47 2.05 -0.49
CA PHE A 124 -10.04 2.74 0.66
C PHE A 124 -9.51 2.22 1.99
N VAL A 125 -9.41 0.90 2.14
CA VAL A 125 -8.91 0.29 3.39
C VAL A 125 -7.43 0.62 3.62
N HIS A 126 -6.57 0.46 2.61
CA HIS A 126 -5.14 0.78 2.77
C HIS A 126 -4.91 2.28 3.02
N LEU A 127 -5.59 3.17 2.29
CA LEU A 127 -5.48 4.62 2.49
C LEU A 127 -6.02 5.06 3.86
N GLY A 128 -7.15 4.48 4.29
CA GLY A 128 -7.72 4.72 5.62
C GLY A 128 -6.79 4.27 6.73
N ALA A 129 -6.22 3.08 6.62
CA ALA A 129 -5.24 2.56 7.58
C ALA A 129 -3.96 3.42 7.62
N LEU A 130 -3.42 3.86 6.48
CA LEU A 130 -2.28 4.77 6.42
C LEU A 130 -2.59 6.12 7.07
N THR A 131 -3.79 6.67 6.82
CA THR A 131 -4.23 7.94 7.42
C THR A 131 -4.33 7.81 8.94
N LEU A 132 -4.94 6.75 9.45
CA LEU A 132 -5.04 6.49 10.89
C LEU A 132 -3.66 6.31 11.54
N ALA A 133 -2.74 5.60 10.87
CA ALA A 133 -1.38 5.44 11.34
C ALA A 133 -0.64 6.79 11.39
N ALA A 134 -0.76 7.61 10.36
CA ALA A 134 -0.15 8.95 10.31
C ALA A 134 -0.68 9.86 11.43
N VAL A 135 -2.00 9.91 11.63
CA VAL A 135 -2.60 10.70 12.73
C VAL A 135 -2.14 10.19 14.09
N GLY A 136 -2.10 8.87 14.28
CA GLY A 136 -1.60 8.26 15.51
C GLY A 136 -0.14 8.63 15.80
N LEU A 137 0.74 8.57 14.79
CA LEU A 137 2.15 8.98 14.89
C LEU A 137 2.30 10.47 15.23
N LEU A 138 1.53 11.35 14.58
CA LEU A 138 1.54 12.79 14.89
C LEU A 138 1.10 13.05 16.34
N GLY A 139 0.08 12.32 16.83
CA GLY A 139 -0.34 12.39 18.23
C GLY A 139 0.74 11.93 19.22
N LEU A 140 1.51 10.89 18.87
CA LEU A 140 2.66 10.44 19.68
C LEU A 140 3.76 11.50 19.71
N LEU A 141 4.13 12.05 18.55
CA LEU A 141 5.12 13.12 18.46
C LEU A 141 4.71 14.34 19.28
N GLY A 142 3.44 14.76 19.17
CA GLY A 142 2.90 15.85 20.00
C GLY A 142 2.99 15.55 21.50
N SER A 143 2.74 14.30 21.90
CA SER A 143 2.86 13.87 23.30
C SER A 143 4.31 13.94 23.80
N VAL A 144 5.29 13.53 22.97
CA VAL A 144 6.72 13.63 23.27
C VAL A 144 7.16 15.10 23.39
N VAL A 145 6.77 15.97 22.44
CA VAL A 145 7.11 17.40 22.49
C VAL A 145 6.55 18.05 23.76
N VAL A 146 5.29 17.78 24.11
CA VAL A 146 4.67 18.33 25.33
C VAL A 146 5.36 17.82 26.60
N ALA A 147 5.86 16.58 26.61
CA ALA A 147 6.60 16.03 27.73
C ALA A 147 8.00 16.65 27.90
N LEU A 148 8.63 17.10 26.80
CA LEU A 148 9.96 17.72 26.80
C LEU A 148 9.94 19.23 27.11
N LEU A 149 8.79 19.90 27.00
CA LEU A 149 8.68 21.32 27.32
C LEU A 149 8.86 21.54 28.83
N PRO A 150 9.77 22.44 29.27
CA PRO A 150 9.93 22.75 30.68
C PRO A 150 8.60 23.28 31.23
N GLY A 151 8.13 22.65 32.30
CA GLY A 151 6.91 23.08 32.96
C GLY A 151 7.07 24.53 33.41
N ARG A 152 6.26 25.46 32.87
CA ARG A 152 5.99 26.72 33.57
C ARG A 152 5.41 26.34 34.93
N ARG A 153 6.24 26.49 35.95
CA ARG A 153 5.80 26.54 37.36
C ARG A 153 4.88 27.74 37.52
#